data_AF-U3AJU0-F1
#
_entry.id   AF-U3AJU0-F1
#
_cell.length_a   1.000
_cell.length_b   1.000
_cell.length_c   1.000
_cell.angle_alpha   90.00
_cell.angle_beta   90.00
_cell.angle_gamma   90.00
#
_symmetry.space_group_name_H-M   'P 1'
#
loop_
_entity.id
_entity.type
_entity.pdbx_description
1 polymer ?
#
loop_
_entity_poly.entity_id
_entity_poly.type
_entity_poly.pdbx_seq_one_letter_code
_entity_poly.pdbx_strand_id
1 'polypeptide(L)'
;MKVKQMLSRDKSGSDDTQAGDVVRFFLLLSVVVLMFPIGTAHAATGFLKSKNTQAFTTVCYYDVLGDTHSLNIEATGICPLTYEFDVTPTLKHPAQNASKTGFFKRDETSGFSKLCYYDVLGELNVITIGSTEICPLTYQF
;
A
#
# COMPACT_ATOMS: atom_id res chain seq x y z
N MET A 1 -10.74 51.51 -49.04
CA MET A 1 -12.07 52.05 -48.66
C MET A 1 -13.01 50.87 -48.35
N LYS A 2 -13.87 51.02 -47.30
CA LYS A 2 -14.82 50.05 -46.67
C LYS A 2 -14.15 49.02 -45.73
N VAL A 3 -14.18 49.10 -44.39
CA VAL A 3 -15.18 49.41 -43.32
C VAL A 3 -16.12 48.23 -42.98
N LYS A 4 -16.22 47.97 -41.65
CA LYS A 4 -17.20 47.19 -40.85
C LYS A 4 -17.00 45.68 -40.74
N GLN A 5 -16.62 45.12 -39.59
CA GLN A 5 -17.33 44.91 -38.30
C GLN A 5 -18.41 43.80 -38.30
N MET A 6 -18.15 42.83 -37.41
CA MET A 6 -19.05 42.28 -36.36
C MET A 6 -20.30 41.45 -36.70
N LEU A 7 -20.37 40.36 -35.93
CA LEU A 7 -21.52 39.76 -35.25
C LEU A 7 -22.43 38.75 -36.00
N SER A 8 -22.34 37.50 -35.50
CA SER A 8 -23.43 36.71 -34.88
C SER A 8 -24.61 36.24 -35.73
N ARG A 9 -24.95 34.95 -35.59
CA ARG A 9 -26.19 34.46 -34.94
C ARG A 9 -26.97 33.37 -35.71
N ASP A 10 -27.19 32.25 -35.00
CA ASP A 10 -28.30 31.27 -35.03
C ASP A 10 -28.69 30.56 -36.36
N LYS A 11 -28.70 29.22 -36.38
CA LYS A 11 -29.92 28.43 -36.06
C LYS A 11 -29.70 26.90 -36.06
N SER A 12 -30.45 26.28 -35.16
CA SER A 12 -30.63 24.85 -34.82
C SER A 12 -31.51 24.06 -35.81
N GLY A 13 -31.34 22.72 -35.82
CA GLY A 13 -32.29 21.70 -36.30
C GLY A 13 -31.66 20.71 -37.31
N SER A 14 -31.13 19.55 -36.90
CA SER A 14 -31.80 18.24 -36.64
C SER A 14 -32.12 17.45 -37.91
N ASP A 15 -31.38 16.35 -38.16
CA ASP A 15 -31.95 14.99 -38.13
C ASP A 15 -30.90 13.90 -38.41
N ASP A 16 -30.90 12.91 -37.52
CA ASP A 16 -30.74 11.47 -37.75
C ASP A 16 -29.47 10.91 -38.40
N THR A 17 -28.53 10.50 -37.54
CA THR A 17 -28.10 9.08 -37.40
C THR A 17 -27.08 8.97 -36.28
N GLN A 18 -27.15 7.88 -35.52
CA GLN A 18 -26.22 7.42 -34.47
C GLN A 18 -26.61 7.72 -33.00
N ALA A 19 -27.89 7.57 -32.68
CA ALA A 19 -28.39 7.40 -31.30
C ALA A 19 -27.89 6.11 -30.61
N GLY A 20 -27.40 5.13 -31.38
CA GLY A 20 -26.98 3.82 -30.87
C GLY A 20 -25.67 3.83 -30.06
N ASP A 21 -24.72 4.69 -30.41
CA ASP A 21 -23.42 4.72 -29.73
C ASP A 21 -23.49 5.46 -28.39
N VAL A 22 -24.27 6.55 -28.30
CA VAL A 22 -24.46 7.28 -27.03
C VAL A 22 -25.13 6.38 -25.98
N VAL A 23 -26.19 5.65 -26.35
CA VAL A 23 -26.89 4.72 -25.43
C VAL A 23 -25.98 3.55 -25.01
N ARG A 24 -25.14 3.04 -25.91
CA ARG A 24 -24.15 2.00 -25.59
C ARG A 24 -23.03 2.51 -24.69
N PHE A 25 -22.52 3.72 -24.90
CA PHE A 25 -21.55 4.35 -24.02
C PHE A 25 -22.13 4.59 -22.62
N PHE A 26 -23.36 5.10 -22.51
CA PHE A 26 -24.04 5.28 -21.22
C PHE A 26 -24.34 3.95 -20.50
N LEU A 27 -24.71 2.89 -21.23
CA LEU A 27 -24.92 1.55 -20.66
C LEU A 27 -23.61 0.89 -20.21
N LEU A 28 -22.51 1.09 -20.93
CA LEU A 28 -21.20 0.55 -20.52
C LEU A 28 -20.66 1.29 -19.29
N LEU A 29 -20.86 2.61 -19.22
CA LEU A 29 -20.41 3.43 -18.09
C LEU A 29 -21.17 3.10 -16.79
N SER A 30 -22.47 2.78 -16.87
CA SER A 30 -23.27 2.39 -15.70
C SER A 30 -22.90 1.01 -15.15
N VAL A 31 -22.50 0.07 -16.01
CA VAL A 31 -22.02 -1.27 -15.59
C VAL A 31 -20.65 -1.17 -14.90
N VAL A 32 -19.77 -0.27 -15.34
CA VAL A 32 -18.43 -0.10 -14.74
C VAL A 32 -18.51 0.50 -13.32
N VAL A 33 -19.46 1.39 -13.05
CA VAL A 33 -19.63 1.99 -11.71
C VAL A 33 -20.10 0.98 -10.66
N LEU A 34 -20.86 -0.06 -11.06
CA LEU A 34 -21.35 -1.11 -10.16
C LEU A 34 -20.29 -2.16 -9.78
N MET A 35 -19.15 -2.20 -10.46
CA MET A 35 -18.04 -3.13 -10.20
C MET A 35 -16.93 -2.54 -9.33
N PHE A 36 -17.06 -1.28 -8.87
CA PHE A 36 -16.12 -0.72 -7.91
C PHE A 36 -16.39 -1.28 -6.52
N PRO A 37 -15.45 -2.04 -5.90
CA PRO A 37 -15.61 -2.46 -4.53
C PRO A 37 -15.63 -1.21 -3.65
N ILE A 38 -16.75 -0.98 -2.97
CA ILE A 38 -16.84 0.01 -1.91
C ILE A 38 -15.96 -0.51 -0.79
N GLY A 39 -14.71 -0.03 -0.72
CA GLY A 39 -13.79 -0.39 0.35
C GLY A 39 -14.40 0.02 1.69
N THR A 40 -14.66 -0.95 2.55
CA THR A 40 -15.07 -0.70 3.94
C THR A 40 -13.83 -0.23 4.71
N ALA A 41 -13.70 1.09 4.87
CA ALA A 41 -12.69 1.66 5.75
C ALA A 41 -12.99 1.23 7.19
N HIS A 42 -12.13 0.40 7.77
CA HIS A 42 -12.24 -0.01 9.17
C HIS A 42 -11.35 0.90 10.01
N ALA A 43 -11.95 1.94 10.59
CA ALA A 43 -11.32 2.70 11.67
C ALA A 43 -11.61 1.99 13.00
N ALA A 44 -10.57 1.70 13.79
CA ALA A 44 -10.73 1.22 15.15
C ALA A 44 -10.44 2.36 16.13
N THR A 45 -11.29 2.50 17.13
CA THR A 45 -11.11 3.50 18.19
C THR A 45 -10.15 2.96 19.24
N GLY A 46 -9.07 3.71 19.49
CA GLY A 46 -8.13 3.46 20.57
C GLY A 46 -8.45 4.30 21.80
N PHE A 47 -8.24 3.72 22.99
CA PHE A 47 -8.46 4.40 24.28
C PHE A 47 -7.14 4.69 24.99
N LEU A 48 -6.99 5.91 25.52
CA LEU A 48 -5.76 6.33 26.18
C LEU A 48 -5.49 5.47 27.43
N LYS A 49 -4.36 4.77 27.42
CA LYS A 49 -3.90 3.89 28.51
C LYS A 49 -2.86 4.57 29.38
N SER A 50 -1.89 5.22 28.76
CA SER A 50 -0.82 5.93 29.46
C SER A 50 -0.20 7.01 28.58
N LYS A 51 0.58 7.90 29.18
CA LYS A 51 1.36 8.91 28.46
C LYS A 51 2.76 9.01 29.05
N ASN A 52 3.73 9.30 28.20
CA ASN A 52 5.11 9.56 28.60
C ASN A 52 5.62 10.81 27.90
N THR A 53 6.07 11.81 28.66
CA THR A 53 6.58 13.07 28.11
C THR A 53 8.10 13.07 28.15
N GLN A 54 8.72 13.22 26.98
CA GLN A 54 10.17 13.26 26.82
C GLN A 54 10.58 14.55 26.10
N ALA A 55 11.31 15.41 26.79
CA ALA A 55 11.87 16.68 26.31
C ALA A 55 10.85 17.59 25.59
N PHE A 56 10.64 17.38 24.29
CA PHE A 56 9.80 18.21 23.42
C PHE A 56 8.60 17.45 22.83
N THR A 57 8.45 16.16 23.13
CA THR A 57 7.38 15.31 22.60
C THR A 57 6.72 14.51 23.71
N THR A 58 5.39 14.42 23.67
CA THR A 58 4.62 13.49 24.50
C THR A 58 4.20 12.30 23.64
N VAL A 59 4.53 11.10 24.11
CA VAL A 59 4.07 9.83 23.54
C VAL A 59 2.82 9.38 24.29
N CYS A 60 1.70 9.29 23.60
CA CYS A 60 0.43 8.83 24.12
C CYS A 60 0.20 7.39 23.69
N TYR A 61 0.00 6.49 24.66
CA TYR A 61 -0.22 5.07 24.41
C TYR A 61 -1.70 4.76 24.48
N TYR A 62 -2.22 4.17 23.40
CA TYR A 62 -3.63 3.80 23.25
C TYR A 62 -3.77 2.29 23.17
N ASP A 63 -4.84 1.76 23.75
CA ASP A 63 -5.28 0.39 23.59
C ASP A 63 -6.28 0.31 22.43
N VAL A 64 -5.94 -0.41 21.37
CA VAL A 64 -6.76 -0.62 20.18
C VAL A 64 -6.95 -2.13 20.03
N LEU A 65 -8.15 -2.63 20.35
CA LEU A 65 -8.48 -4.07 20.24
C LEU A 65 -7.50 -5.01 20.98
N GLY A 66 -6.80 -4.53 22.02
CA GLY A 66 -5.81 -5.31 22.78
C GLY A 66 -4.35 -5.04 22.42
N ASP A 67 -4.09 -4.32 21.32
CA ASP A 67 -2.75 -3.90 20.90
C ASP A 67 -2.45 -2.46 21.33
N THR A 68 -1.19 -2.20 21.72
CA THR A 68 -0.77 -0.86 22.15
C THR A 68 -0.24 -0.05 20.97
N HIS A 69 -0.96 1.01 20.61
CA HIS A 69 -0.55 1.99 19.60
C HIS A 69 0.00 3.26 20.25
N SER A 70 0.90 3.95 19.56
CA SER A 70 1.49 5.21 20.04
C SER A 70 1.14 6.37 19.12
N LEU A 71 0.79 7.51 19.73
CA LEU A 71 0.60 8.79 19.05
C LEU A 71 1.58 9.79 19.65
N ASN A 72 2.42 10.38 18.80
CA ASN A 72 3.34 11.44 19.21
C ASN A 72 2.67 12.80 19.03
N ILE A 73 2.68 13.60 20.08
CA ILE A 73 2.20 14.98 20.07
C ILE A 73 3.27 15.91 20.63
N GLU A 74 3.11 17.20 20.39
CA GLU A 74 3.93 18.25 21.01
C GLU A 74 3.92 18.13 22.55
N ALA A 75 5.01 18.51 23.23
CA ALA A 75 5.08 18.44 24.69
C ALA A 75 3.96 19.21 25.42
N THR A 76 3.49 20.33 24.85
CA THR A 76 2.36 21.10 25.39
C THR A 76 0.99 20.54 24.98
N GLY A 77 0.97 19.56 24.09
CA GLY A 77 -0.24 18.88 23.65
C GLY A 77 -0.82 17.98 24.72
N ILE A 78 -2.14 17.88 24.74
CA ILE A 78 -2.88 16.94 25.60
C ILE A 78 -3.18 15.69 24.79
N CYS A 79 -2.88 14.50 25.34
CA CYS A 79 -3.29 13.24 24.75
C CYS A 79 -4.82 13.17 24.71
N PRO A 80 -5.45 13.02 23.52
CA PRO A 80 -6.90 12.81 23.46
C PRO A 80 -7.27 11.51 24.18
N LEU A 81 -8.45 11.44 24.79
CA LEU A 81 -8.90 10.22 25.48
C LEU A 81 -9.16 9.07 24.50
N THR A 82 -9.57 9.41 23.28
CA THR A 82 -9.85 8.49 22.19
C THR A 82 -9.18 8.97 20.92
N TYR A 83 -8.59 8.05 20.15
CA TYR A 83 -8.00 8.36 18.86
C TYR A 83 -8.37 7.25 17.87
N GLU A 84 -8.79 7.62 16.66
CA GLU A 84 -9.10 6.66 15.61
C GLU A 84 -7.81 6.22 14.92
N PHE A 85 -7.51 4.93 15.03
CA PHE A 85 -6.42 4.30 14.32
C PHE A 85 -6.96 3.61 13.08
N ASP A 86 -6.32 3.87 11.94
CA ASP A 86 -6.55 3.08 10.74
C ASP A 86 -5.89 1.72 10.94
N VAL A 87 -6.71 0.73 11.31
CA VAL A 87 -6.29 -0.66 11.49
C VAL A 87 -6.34 -1.44 10.18
N THR A 88 -6.59 -0.77 9.05
CA THR A 88 -6.39 -1.39 7.76
C THR A 88 -4.95 -1.92 7.74
N PRO A 89 -4.74 -3.24 7.57
CA PRO A 89 -3.41 -3.76 7.35
C PRO A 89 -2.92 -3.07 6.08
N THR A 90 -2.05 -2.07 6.24
CA THR A 90 -1.28 -1.60 5.12
C THR A 90 -0.39 -2.78 4.80
N LEU A 91 -0.81 -3.58 3.82
CA LEU A 91 0.10 -4.38 3.05
C LEU A 91 1.09 -3.37 2.50
N LYS A 92 2.18 -3.13 3.25
CA LYS A 92 3.43 -2.66 2.65
C LYS A 92 3.68 -3.73 1.61
N HIS A 93 3.27 -3.44 0.39
CA HIS A 93 3.80 -4.15 -0.77
C HIS A 93 5.30 -4.11 -0.51
N PRO A 94 5.97 -5.28 -0.35
CA PRO A 94 7.41 -5.27 -0.20
C PRO A 94 7.91 -4.38 -1.32
N ALA A 95 8.73 -3.37 -0.97
CA ALA A 95 9.24 -2.46 -1.98
C ALA A 95 9.71 -3.33 -3.15
N GLN A 96 9.39 -2.96 -4.39
CA GLN A 96 9.73 -3.81 -5.55
C GLN A 96 11.25 -4.09 -5.65
N ASN A 97 12.05 -3.41 -4.80
CA ASN A 97 13.50 -3.57 -4.61
C ASN A 97 13.89 -3.95 -3.15
N ALA A 98 12.97 -4.46 -2.33
CA ALA A 98 13.27 -4.95 -0.99
C ALA A 98 14.02 -6.27 -1.15
N SER A 99 15.34 -6.22 -0.94
CA SER A 99 16.14 -7.44 -0.91
C SER A 99 15.64 -8.34 0.19
N LYS A 100 15.30 -9.58 -0.18
CA LYS A 100 14.74 -10.55 0.75
C LYS A 100 15.89 -11.25 1.45
N THR A 101 15.97 -11.14 2.77
CA THR A 101 16.98 -11.86 3.54
C THR A 101 16.53 -13.30 3.75
N GLY A 102 17.35 -14.25 3.31
CA GLY A 102 17.21 -15.67 3.59
C GLY A 102 18.08 -16.12 4.76
N PHE A 103 17.59 -17.10 5.52
CA PHE A 103 18.29 -17.70 6.66
C PHE A 103 18.71 -19.14 6.34
N PHE A 104 19.98 -19.46 6.59
CA PHE A 104 20.53 -20.78 6.31
C PHE A 104 19.76 -21.89 7.03
N LYS A 105 19.45 -22.98 6.31
CA LYS A 105 18.79 -24.17 6.85
C LYS A 105 19.66 -25.41 6.76
N ARG A 106 20.19 -25.70 5.57
CA ARG A 106 20.98 -26.90 5.30
C ARG A 106 21.85 -26.69 4.08
N ASP A 107 22.87 -27.53 3.95
CA ASP A 107 23.68 -27.62 2.74
C ASP A 107 23.78 -29.04 2.22
N GLU A 108 24.08 -29.16 0.93
CA GLU A 108 24.33 -30.43 0.26
C GLU A 108 25.55 -30.29 -0.64
N THR A 109 26.52 -31.18 -0.50
CA THR A 109 27.74 -31.15 -1.32
C THR A 109 27.58 -32.08 -2.51
N SER A 110 27.73 -31.54 -3.71
CA SER A 110 27.66 -32.27 -4.98
C SER A 110 28.91 -32.00 -5.80
N GLY A 111 29.82 -32.98 -5.83
CA GLY A 111 31.12 -32.85 -6.51
C GLY A 111 31.96 -31.69 -5.97
N PHE A 112 32.25 -30.72 -6.83
CA PHE A 112 33.03 -29.51 -6.51
C PHE A 112 32.16 -28.33 -6.06
N SER A 113 30.87 -28.55 -5.86
CA SER A 113 29.91 -27.52 -5.50
C SER A 113 29.18 -27.87 -4.21
N LYS A 114 28.73 -26.84 -3.50
CA LYS A 114 27.87 -26.95 -2.34
C LYS A 114 26.61 -26.12 -2.59
N LEU A 115 25.45 -26.77 -2.44
CA LEU A 115 24.14 -26.16 -2.54
C LEU A 115 23.73 -25.73 -1.15
N CYS A 116 23.57 -24.43 -0.93
CA CYS A 116 23.16 -23.86 0.34
C CYS A 116 21.68 -23.48 0.27
N TYR A 117 20.87 -24.10 1.12
CA TYR A 117 19.43 -23.88 1.19
C TYR A 117 19.09 -22.85 2.26
N TYR A 118 18.31 -21.84 1.88
CA TYR A 118 17.87 -20.72 2.71
C TYR A 118 16.36 -20.66 2.79
N ASP A 119 15.85 -20.24 3.94
CA ASP A 119 14.45 -19.91 4.17
C ASP A 119 14.26 -18.42 4.01
N VAL A 120 13.53 -18.03 2.96
CA VAL A 120 13.20 -16.66 2.62
C VAL A 120 11.70 -16.50 2.80
N LEU A 121 11.27 -15.98 3.95
CA LEU A 121 9.85 -15.77 4.25
C LEU A 121 8.98 -17.03 4.10
N GLY A 122 9.53 -18.22 4.40
CA GLY A 122 8.83 -19.49 4.26
C GLY A 122 9.08 -20.22 2.93
N GLU A 123 9.81 -19.62 1.99
CA GLU A 123 10.19 -20.24 0.72
C GLU A 123 11.64 -20.73 0.75
N LEU A 124 11.87 -21.98 0.33
CA LEU A 124 13.20 -22.56 0.27
C LEU A 124 13.92 -22.11 -1.02
N ASN A 125 14.97 -21.31 -0.87
CA ASN A 125 15.80 -20.81 -1.96
C ASN A 125 17.20 -21.41 -1.89
N VAL A 126 17.86 -21.56 -3.04
CA VAL A 126 19.17 -22.24 -3.13
C VAL A 126 20.17 -21.36 -3.84
N ILE A 127 21.37 -21.26 -3.26
CA ILE A 127 22.55 -20.74 -3.93
C ILE A 127 23.59 -21.84 -4.07
N THR A 128 24.48 -21.70 -5.05
CA THR A 128 25.58 -22.63 -5.27
C THR A 128 26.90 -21.92 -5.01
N ILE A 129 27.73 -22.51 -4.15
CA ILE A 129 29.08 -22.05 -3.83
C ILE A 129 30.07 -23.20 -4.09
N GLY A 130 31.37 -22.91 -4.03
CA GLY A 130 32.42 -23.92 -4.10
C GLY A 130 32.36 -24.89 -2.91
N SER A 131 32.76 -26.15 -3.11
CA SER A 131 32.68 -27.18 -2.06
C SER A 131 33.54 -26.89 -0.82
N THR A 132 34.58 -26.08 -0.95
CA THR A 132 35.45 -25.62 0.14
C THR A 132 34.94 -24.36 0.83
N GLU A 133 33.90 -23.72 0.29
CA GLU A 133 33.31 -22.52 0.84
C GLU A 133 32.24 -22.86 1.88
N ILE A 134 32.09 -21.99 2.88
CA ILE A 134 31.11 -22.15 3.95
C ILE A 134 29.84 -21.41 3.53
N CYS A 135 28.68 -22.08 3.66
CA CYS A 135 27.40 -21.42 3.44
C CYS A 135 27.23 -20.27 4.43
N PRO A 136 27.03 -19.02 3.97
CA PRO A 136 26.79 -17.91 4.88
C PRO A 136 25.50 -18.12 5.67
N LEU A 137 25.44 -17.66 6.92
CA LEU A 137 24.27 -17.85 7.76
C LEU A 137 23.04 -17.07 7.25
N THR A 138 23.28 -15.97 6.56
CA THR A 138 22.26 -15.12 5.93
C THR A 138 22.68 -14.77 4.51
N TYR A 139 21.72 -14.68 3.59
CA TYR A 139 21.97 -14.31 2.20
C TYR A 139 20.87 -13.38 1.69
N GLN A 140 21.24 -12.41 0.86
CA GLN A 140 20.31 -11.45 0.27
C GLN A 140 19.87 -11.95 -1.10
N PHE A 141 18.57 -12.18 -1.25
CA PHE A 141 17.89 -12.56 -2.49
C PHE A 141 17.20 -11.35 -3.13
#